data_AF-A0A7J4DUD0-F1
#
_entry.id   AF-A0A7J4DUD0-F1
#
_cell.length_a   1.000
_cell.length_b   1.000
_cell.length_c   1.000
_cell.angle_alpha   90.00
_cell.angle_beta   90.00
_cell.angle_gamma   90.00
#
_symmetry.space_group_name_H-M   'P 1'
#
loop_
_entity.id
_entity.type
_entity.pdbx_description
1 polymer ?
#
loop_
_entity_poly.entity_id
_entity_poly.type
_entity_poly.pdbx_seq_one_letter_code
_entity_poly.pdbx_strand_id
1 'polypeptide(L)'
;MRLVIDTNLIFSLLLRKNKKLLDILFSEKVELYTPPHLFWELFKHKDRLLKFTNLEENELLDLLLAIFEHIEVISYRRIPKDYREMWFKKLEKCDPADFPFVLTTLVIEGKLWTGDLKLKKCLEENGIEVVITTEELLENLKFYDEHENAYMD
;
A
#
# COMPACT_ATOMS: atom_id res chain seq x y z
N MET A 1 8.64 3.32 9.69
CA MET A 1 7.71 4.20 8.91
C MET A 1 6.43 3.44 8.63
N ARG A 2 5.25 4.03 8.86
CA ARG A 2 3.96 3.36 8.58
C ARG A 2 3.54 3.57 7.13
N LEU A 3 3.30 2.48 6.42
CA LEU A 3 2.92 2.49 5.01
C LEU A 3 1.63 1.74 4.78
N VAL A 4 0.68 2.39 4.11
CA VAL A 4 -0.47 1.67 3.54
C VAL A 4 -0.09 1.20 2.15
N ILE A 5 -0.10 -0.11 1.93
CA ILE A 5 0.19 -0.72 0.63
C ILE A 5 -1.09 -0.81 -0.22
N ASP A 6 -0.99 -0.30 -1.43
CA ASP A 6 -2.01 -0.41 -2.48
C ASP A 6 -1.93 -1.79 -3.17
N THR A 7 -3.08 -2.33 -3.58
CA THR A 7 -3.16 -3.60 -4.32
C THR A 7 -2.34 -3.59 -5.61
N ASN A 8 -2.21 -2.43 -6.29
CA ASN A 8 -1.44 -2.32 -7.53
C ASN A 8 0.05 -2.74 -7.35
N LEU A 9 0.60 -2.57 -6.16
CA LEU A 9 1.95 -2.99 -5.80
C LEU A 9 2.03 -4.50 -5.60
N ILE A 10 1.02 -5.11 -4.98
CA ILE A 10 0.92 -6.57 -4.88
C ILE A 10 0.82 -7.20 -6.27
N PHE A 11 -0.02 -6.66 -7.16
CA PHE A 11 -0.06 -7.11 -8.56
C PHE A 11 1.29 -6.98 -9.24
N SER A 12 1.97 -5.84 -9.06
CA SER A 12 3.28 -5.58 -9.65
C SER A 12 4.34 -6.56 -9.13
N LEU A 13 4.28 -6.89 -7.84
CA LEU A 13 5.16 -7.85 -7.19
C LEU A 13 5.00 -9.25 -7.80
N LEU A 14 3.77 -9.74 -7.85
CA LEU A 14 3.44 -11.08 -8.35
C LEU A 14 3.73 -11.23 -9.85
N LEU A 15 3.39 -10.21 -10.65
CA LEU A 15 3.50 -10.28 -12.11
C LEU A 15 4.91 -10.03 -12.64
N ARG A 16 5.72 -9.21 -11.95
CA ARG A 16 7.02 -8.75 -12.47
C ARG A 16 8.21 -9.16 -11.62
N LYS A 17 8.00 -9.84 -10.48
CA LYS A 17 9.05 -10.19 -9.51
C LYS A 17 9.91 -8.97 -9.16
N ASN A 18 9.26 -7.85 -8.85
CA ASN A 18 9.93 -6.57 -8.66
C ASN A 18 10.74 -6.55 -7.37
N LYS A 19 12.06 -6.73 -7.49
CA LYS A 19 13.00 -6.77 -6.35
C LYS A 19 12.91 -5.53 -5.45
N LYS A 20 12.74 -4.33 -6.03
CA LYS A 20 12.59 -3.09 -5.25
C LYS A 20 11.41 -3.14 -4.29
N LEU A 21 10.29 -3.71 -4.73
CA LEU A 21 9.10 -3.87 -3.89
C LEU A 21 9.35 -4.90 -2.80
N LEU A 22 10.03 -6.01 -3.11
CA LEU A 22 10.42 -7.02 -2.11
C LEU A 22 11.32 -6.41 -1.03
N ASP A 23 12.34 -5.65 -1.44
CA ASP A 23 13.31 -5.04 -0.52
C ASP A 23 12.61 -4.09 0.48
N ILE A 24 11.60 -3.33 0.02
CA ILE A 24 10.77 -2.48 0.90
C ILE A 24 9.84 -3.35 1.75
N LEU A 25 9.16 -4.32 1.15
CA LEU A 25 8.13 -5.13 1.81
C LEU A 25 8.68 -5.90 3.01
N PHE A 26 9.90 -6.41 2.90
CA PHE A 26 10.60 -7.14 3.96
C PHE A 26 11.55 -6.26 4.78
N SER A 27 11.51 -4.94 4.62
CA SER A 27 12.35 -4.04 5.41
C SER A 27 11.80 -3.88 6.83
N GLU A 28 12.65 -4.08 7.84
CA GLU A 28 12.31 -3.81 9.25
C GLU A 28 12.06 -2.31 9.53
N LYS A 29 12.43 -1.43 8.59
CA LYS A 29 12.23 0.02 8.71
C LYS A 29 10.79 0.43 8.40
N VAL A 30 9.95 -0.46 7.89
CA VAL A 30 8.57 -0.17 7.53
C VAL A 30 7.59 -1.08 8.28
N GLU A 31 6.47 -0.50 8.67
CA GLU A 31 5.30 -1.22 9.15
C GLU A 31 4.24 -1.13 8.06
N LEU A 32 3.80 -2.27 7.54
CA LEU A 32 2.85 -2.31 6.43
C LEU A 32 1.42 -2.50 6.92
N TYR A 33 0.52 -1.73 6.34
CA TYR A 33 -0.90 -1.75 6.63
C TYR A 33 -1.72 -1.82 5.34
N THR A 34 -2.93 -2.33 5.40
CA THR A 34 -3.85 -2.26 4.25
C THR A 34 -5.33 -2.35 4.69
N PRO A 35 -6.28 -1.73 3.96
CA PRO A 35 -7.69 -2.04 4.17
C PRO A 35 -8.04 -3.45 3.65
N PRO A 36 -9.14 -4.06 4.12
CA PRO A 36 -9.64 -5.32 3.57
C PRO A 36 -9.98 -5.29 2.06
N HIS A 37 -10.03 -4.09 1.45
CA HIS A 37 -10.35 -3.92 0.02
C HIS A 37 -9.28 -4.51 -0.88
N LEU A 38 -8.03 -4.56 -0.42
CA LEU A 38 -6.94 -5.22 -1.13
C LEU A 38 -7.30 -6.68 -1.45
N PHE A 39 -7.85 -7.42 -0.49
CA PHE A 39 -8.26 -8.82 -0.73
C PHE A 39 -9.39 -8.91 -1.75
N TRP A 40 -10.38 -8.02 -1.68
CA TRP A 40 -11.48 -8.03 -2.65
C TRP A 40 -10.97 -7.84 -4.08
N GLU A 41 -10.02 -6.92 -4.30
CA GLU A 41 -9.41 -6.70 -5.60
C GLU A 41 -8.58 -7.89 -6.07
N LEU A 42 -7.81 -8.53 -5.18
CA LEU A 42 -7.07 -9.75 -5.51
C LEU A 42 -8.00 -10.90 -5.89
N PHE A 43 -9.08 -11.12 -5.14
CA PHE A 43 -10.06 -12.16 -5.46
C PHE A 43 -10.74 -11.89 -6.80
N LYS A 44 -11.16 -10.64 -7.04
CA LYS A 44 -11.76 -10.22 -8.31
C LYS A 44 -10.83 -10.47 -9.52
N HIS A 45 -9.52 -10.43 -9.30
CA HIS A 45 -8.51 -10.58 -10.34
C HIS A 45 -7.69 -11.89 -10.22
N LYS A 46 -8.16 -12.89 -9.45
CA LYS A 46 -7.43 -14.15 -9.22
C LYS A 46 -7.14 -14.90 -10.53
N ASP A 47 -8.14 -15.07 -11.39
CA ASP A 47 -7.95 -15.79 -12.66
C ASP A 47 -6.95 -15.08 -13.58
N ARG A 48 -6.94 -13.74 -13.51
CA ARG A 48 -5.96 -12.92 -14.22
C ARG A 48 -4.55 -13.16 -13.66
N LEU A 49 -4.39 -13.20 -12.34
CA LEU A 49 -3.11 -13.50 -11.69
C LEU A 49 -2.59 -14.87 -12.10
N LEU A 50 -3.41 -15.92 -11.99
CA LEU A 50 -3.02 -17.28 -12.40
C LEU A 50 -2.56 -17.32 -13.85
N LYS A 51 -3.36 -16.72 -14.75
CA LYS A 51 -3.06 -16.66 -16.18
C LYS A 51 -1.73 -15.96 -16.51
N PHE A 52 -1.40 -14.86 -15.83
CA PHE A 52 -0.22 -14.06 -16.18
C PHE A 52 1.03 -14.42 -15.39
N THR A 53 0.89 -15.07 -14.23
CA THR A 53 2.03 -15.56 -13.44
C THR A 53 2.48 -16.95 -13.88
N ASN A 54 1.61 -17.72 -14.56
CA ASN A 54 1.79 -19.15 -14.86
C ASN A 54 2.04 -20.01 -13.60
N LEU A 55 1.49 -19.57 -12.46
CA LEU A 55 1.52 -20.32 -11.21
C LEU A 55 0.29 -21.21 -11.10
N GLU A 56 0.46 -22.35 -10.43
CA GLU A 56 -0.65 -23.11 -9.90
C GLU A 56 -1.35 -22.33 -8.77
N GLU A 57 -2.62 -22.62 -8.53
CA GLU A 57 -3.40 -21.90 -7.52
C GLU A 57 -2.77 -21.97 -6.12
N ASN A 58 -2.28 -23.14 -5.72
CA ASN A 58 -1.63 -23.32 -4.42
C ASN A 58 -0.35 -22.49 -4.31
N GLU A 59 0.45 -22.38 -5.38
CA GLU A 59 1.68 -21.59 -5.38
C GLU A 59 1.37 -20.09 -5.24
N LEU A 60 0.32 -19.60 -5.91
CA LEU A 60 -0.14 -18.23 -5.76
C LEU A 60 -0.61 -17.96 -4.31
N LEU A 61 -1.34 -18.89 -3.71
CA LEU A 61 -1.82 -18.77 -2.34
C LEU A 61 -0.66 -18.76 -1.34
N ASP A 62 0.34 -19.62 -1.50
CA ASP A 62 1.53 -19.66 -0.63
C ASP A 62 2.31 -18.34 -0.70
N LEU A 63 2.46 -17.76 -1.89
CA LEU A 63 3.09 -16.44 -2.05
C LEU A 63 2.29 -15.33 -1.39
N LEU A 64 0.97 -15.34 -1.56
CA LEU A 64 0.09 -14.35 -0.92
C LEU A 64 0.13 -14.47 0.60
N LEU A 65 0.14 -15.68 1.15
CA LEU A 65 0.29 -15.92 2.58
C LEU A 65 1.60 -15.33 3.10
N ALA A 66 2.73 -15.65 2.45
CA ALA A 66 4.04 -15.11 2.82
C ALA A 66 4.08 -13.58 2.77
N ILE A 67 3.39 -12.95 1.82
CA ILE A 67 3.27 -11.48 1.74
C ILE A 67 2.41 -10.93 2.89
N PHE A 68 1.25 -11.54 3.16
CA PHE A 68 0.30 -11.01 4.13
C PHE A 68 0.70 -11.21 5.59
N GLU A 69 1.61 -12.14 5.88
CA GLU A 69 2.22 -12.26 7.21
C GLU A 69 2.96 -10.99 7.65
N HIS A 70 3.37 -10.13 6.71
CA HIS A 70 4.03 -8.85 6.97
C HIS A 70 3.10 -7.63 6.94
N ILE A 71 1.80 -7.80 6.67
CA ILE A 71 0.87 -6.68 6.45
C ILE A 71 -0.27 -6.73 7.48
N GLU A 72 -0.40 -5.67 8.29
CA GLU A 72 -1.52 -5.52 9.21
C GLU A 72 -2.79 -5.02 8.49
N VAL A 73 -3.90 -5.72 8.70
CA VAL A 73 -5.18 -5.37 8.05
C VAL A 73 -6.03 -4.48 8.97
N ILE A 74 -6.24 -3.23 8.55
CA ILE A 74 -7.09 -2.28 9.28
C ILE A 74 -8.41 -2.11 8.56
N SER A 75 -9.48 -2.58 9.19
CA SER A 75 -10.83 -2.36 8.67
C SER A 75 -11.27 -0.92 8.89
N TYR A 76 -11.32 -0.13 7.82
CA TYR A 76 -11.87 1.23 7.88
C TYR A 76 -13.33 1.26 8.38
N ARG A 77 -14.07 0.15 8.35
CA ARG A 77 -15.43 0.07 8.92
C ARG A 77 -15.47 0.28 10.44
N ARG A 78 -14.34 0.10 11.13
CA ARG A 78 -14.18 0.39 12.56
C ARG A 78 -14.02 1.90 12.84
N ILE A 79 -13.78 2.71 11.81
CA ILE A 79 -13.65 4.16 11.92
C ILE A 79 -15.05 4.77 12.09
N PRO A 80 -15.23 5.74 13.00
CA PRO A 80 -16.51 6.41 13.23
C PRO A 80 -17.17 6.86 11.93
N LYS A 81 -18.47 6.59 11.81
CA LYS A 81 -19.25 6.86 10.59
C LYS A 81 -19.12 8.31 10.14
N ASP A 82 -19.28 9.26 11.05
CA ASP A 82 -19.24 10.69 10.75
C ASP A 82 -17.86 11.12 10.18
N TYR A 83 -16.78 10.54 10.72
CA TYR A 83 -15.43 10.76 10.21
C TYR A 83 -15.27 10.20 8.79
N ARG A 84 -15.82 9.02 8.52
CA ARG A 84 -15.82 8.43 7.17
C ARG A 84 -16.60 9.30 6.18
N GLU A 85 -17.78 9.75 6.55
CA GLU A 85 -18.63 10.57 5.68
C GLU A 85 -18.00 11.94 5.39
N MET A 86 -17.37 12.56 6.38
CA MET A 86 -16.62 13.80 6.21
C MET A 86 -15.51 13.65 5.16
N TRP A 87 -14.67 12.61 5.29
CA TRP A 87 -13.59 12.37 4.33
C TRP A 87 -14.09 11.93 2.97
N PHE A 88 -15.16 11.13 2.91
CA PHE A 88 -15.76 10.71 1.65
C PHE A 88 -16.27 11.92 0.85
N LYS A 89 -16.94 12.87 1.54
CA LYS A 89 -17.38 14.12 0.92
C LYS A 89 -16.20 14.98 0.48
N LYS A 90 -15.15 15.07 1.30
CA LYS A 90 -13.93 15.82 0.94
C LYS A 90 -13.25 15.24 -0.30
N LEU A 91 -13.32 13.93 -0.50
CA LEU A 91 -12.66 13.21 -1.59
C LEU A 91 -13.63 12.76 -2.70
N GLU A 92 -14.79 13.38 -2.83
CA GLU A 92 -15.85 12.98 -3.76
C GLU A 92 -15.43 13.00 -5.24
N LYS A 93 -14.36 13.74 -5.56
CA LYS A 93 -13.78 13.85 -6.91
C LYS A 93 -12.73 12.77 -7.21
N CYS A 94 -12.25 12.06 -6.19
CA CYS A 94 -11.32 10.95 -6.35
C CYS A 94 -12.09 9.65 -6.64
N ASP A 95 -11.39 8.59 -7.06
CA ASP A 95 -12.04 7.29 -7.26
C ASP A 95 -12.53 6.74 -5.91
N PRO A 96 -13.82 6.40 -5.76
CA PRO A 96 -14.34 5.79 -4.54
C PRO A 96 -13.63 4.48 -4.16
N ALA A 97 -13.00 3.77 -5.11
CA ALA A 97 -12.22 2.57 -4.84
C ALA A 97 -10.94 2.85 -4.03
N ASP A 98 -10.36 4.05 -4.16
CA ASP A 98 -9.15 4.46 -3.44
C ASP A 98 -9.44 4.87 -1.99
N PHE A 99 -10.68 5.27 -1.70
CA PHE A 99 -11.11 5.81 -0.41
C PHE A 99 -10.71 4.95 0.81
N PRO A 100 -10.87 3.61 0.81
CA PRO A 100 -10.44 2.76 1.91
C PRO A 100 -8.94 2.84 2.20
N PHE A 101 -8.09 2.96 1.18
CA PHE A 101 -6.64 3.05 1.34
C PHE A 101 -6.25 4.41 1.89
N VAL A 102 -6.81 5.49 1.34
CA VAL A 102 -6.59 6.86 1.81
C VAL A 102 -7.03 7.00 3.26
N LEU A 103 -8.24 6.55 3.59
CA LEU A 103 -8.78 6.67 4.93
C LEU A 103 -7.96 5.86 5.95
N THR A 104 -7.50 4.66 5.58
CA THR A 104 -6.60 3.88 6.43
C THR A 104 -5.30 4.63 6.67
N THR A 105 -4.73 5.25 5.62
CA THR A 105 -3.50 6.04 5.69
C THR A 105 -3.62 7.20 6.68
N LEU A 106 -4.75 7.92 6.62
CA LEU A 106 -5.03 9.05 7.50
C LEU A 106 -5.17 8.62 8.96
N VAL A 107 -5.80 7.46 9.24
CA VAL A 107 -6.01 6.99 10.61
C VAL A 107 -4.73 6.49 11.26
N ILE A 108 -3.85 5.84 10.50
CA ILE A 108 -2.56 5.39 11.04
C ILE A 108 -1.49 6.49 11.07
N GLU A 109 -1.81 7.68 10.55
CA GLU A 109 -0.89 8.80 10.38
C GLU A 109 0.36 8.40 9.55
N GLY A 110 0.14 7.63 8.48
CA GLY A 110 1.19 7.04 7.65
C GLY A 110 1.30 7.67 6.26
N LYS A 111 1.98 6.95 5.37
CA LYS A 111 2.04 7.28 3.93
C LYS A 111 1.33 6.21 3.10
N LEU A 112 0.66 6.64 2.03
CA LEU A 112 0.05 5.76 1.05
C LEU A 112 1.09 5.40 0.00
N TRP A 113 1.58 4.16 0.04
CA TRP A 113 2.51 3.65 -0.95
C TRP A 113 1.74 3.18 -2.18
N THR A 114 1.82 3.96 -3.26
CA THR A 114 1.13 3.67 -4.52
C THR A 114 1.90 4.21 -5.71
N GLY A 115 1.71 3.57 -6.88
CA GLY A 115 2.15 4.09 -8.18
C GLY A 115 1.09 4.93 -8.90
N ASP A 116 -0.09 5.14 -8.31
CA ASP A 116 -1.17 5.87 -8.97
C ASP A 116 -0.99 7.40 -8.89
N LEU A 117 -0.52 7.98 -9.99
CA LEU A 117 -0.32 9.42 -10.14
C LEU A 117 -1.64 10.21 -10.20
N LYS A 118 -2.75 9.59 -10.62
CA LYS A 118 -4.07 10.25 -10.63
C LYS A 118 -4.58 10.40 -9.21
N LEU A 119 -4.44 9.36 -8.39
CA LEU A 119 -4.77 9.43 -6.96
C LEU A 119 -3.89 10.47 -6.26
N LYS A 120 -2.56 10.44 -6.46
CA LYS A 120 -1.63 11.45 -5.91
C LYS A 120 -2.12 12.87 -6.20
N LYS A 121 -2.37 13.17 -7.48
CA LYS A 121 -2.86 14.48 -7.90
C LYS A 121 -4.20 14.84 -7.26
N CYS A 122 -5.14 13.90 -7.20
CA CYS A 122 -6.45 14.15 -6.58
C CYS A 122 -6.32 14.49 -5.09
N LEU A 123 -5.43 13.81 -4.35
CA LEU A 123 -5.18 14.08 -2.94
C LEU A 123 -4.49 15.43 -2.74
N GLU A 124 -3.49 15.76 -3.55
CA GLU A 124 -2.81 17.06 -3.53
C GLU A 124 -3.78 18.23 -3.80
N GLU A 125 -4.68 18.09 -4.78
CA GLU A 125 -5.74 19.08 -5.07
C GLU A 125 -6.71 19.28 -3.89
N ASN A 126 -6.78 18.32 -2.97
CA ASN A 126 -7.57 18.39 -1.72
C ASN A 126 -6.71 18.72 -0.48
N GLY A 127 -5.45 19.11 -0.67
CA GLY A 127 -4.51 19.50 0.38
C GLY A 127 -4.04 18.33 1.25
N ILE A 128 -3.88 17.15 0.65
CA ILE A 128 -3.48 15.92 1.36
C ILE A 128 -2.20 15.37 0.72
N GLU A 129 -1.08 15.47 1.45
CA GLU A 129 0.25 15.06 0.99
C GLU A 129 0.71 13.79 1.71
N VAL A 130 0.01 12.69 1.46
CA VAL A 130 0.29 11.39 2.09
C VAL A 130 0.85 10.35 1.13
N VAL A 131 0.84 10.58 -0.18
CA VAL A 131 1.34 9.61 -1.15
C VAL A 131 2.85 9.55 -1.15
N ILE A 132 3.39 8.34 -1.28
CA ILE A 132 4.80 8.08 -1.52
C ILE A 132 4.95 7.00 -2.60
N THR A 133 5.88 7.22 -3.52
CA THR A 133 6.23 6.28 -4.60
C THR A 133 7.30 5.29 -4.14
N THR A 134 7.54 4.25 -4.93
CA THR A 134 8.61 3.28 -4.65
C THR A 134 9.99 3.94 -4.70
N GLU A 135 10.20 4.83 -5.67
CA GLU A 135 11.43 5.58 -5.84
C GLU A 135 11.70 6.50 -4.64
N GLU A 136 10.71 7.29 -4.23
CA GLU A 136 10.80 8.16 -3.04
C GLU A 136 11.05 7.35 -1.76
N LEU A 137 10.44 6.16 -1.62
CA LEU A 137 10.71 5.26 -0.49
C LEU A 137 12.15 4.76 -0.46
N LEU A 138 12.67 4.30 -1.60
CA LEU A 138 14.05 3.80 -1.67
C LEU A 138 15.08 4.87 -1.33
N GLU A 139 14.84 6.11 -1.76
CA GLU A 139 15.69 7.25 -1.39
C GLU A 139 15.63 7.48 0.12
N ASN A 140 14.43 7.59 0.70
CA ASN A 140 14.25 7.80 2.13
C ASN A 140 14.91 6.69 2.97
N LEU A 141 14.74 5.43 2.59
CA LEU A 141 15.27 4.29 3.34
C LEU A 141 16.81 4.21 3.29
N LYS A 142 17.44 4.62 2.18
CA LYS A 142 18.91 4.74 2.08
C LYS A 142 19.46 5.85 2.96
N PHE A 143 18.78 7.00 3.03
CA PHE A 143 19.17 8.08 3.94
C PHE A 143 19.13 7.64 5.40
N TYR A 144 18.20 6.76 5.78
CA TYR A 144 18.21 6.17 7.13
C TYR A 144 19.45 5.30 7.37
N ASP A 145 19.94 4.53 6.39
CA ASP A 145 21.17 3.72 6.53
C ASP A 145 22.43 4.58 6.73
N GLU A 146 22.55 5.69 5.99
CA GLU A 146 23.73 6.57 6.10
C GLU A 146 23.76 7.35 7.41
N HIS A 147 22.60 7.76 7.93
CA HIS A 147 22.52 8.48 9.20
C HIS A 147 22.67 7.57 10.42
N GLU A 148 22.13 6.35 10.40
CA GLU A 148 22.25 5.40 11.52
C GLU A 148 23.72 4.97 11.73
N ASN A 149 24.49 4.85 10.64
CA ASN A 149 25.94 4.62 10.72
C ASN A 149 26.73 5.85 11.21
N ALA A 150 26.26 7.08 10.94
CA ALA A 150 26.96 8.30 11.33
C ALA A 150 26.82 8.67 12.82
N TYR A 151 25.89 8.04 13.55
CA TYR A 151 25.72 8.23 15.00
C TYR A 151 26.29 7.05 15.83
N MET A 152 26.95 6.10 15.18
CA MET A 152 27.58 4.93 15.82
C MET A 152 29.12 4.96 15.82
N ASP A 153 29.73 6.04 15.32
CA ASP A 153 31.19 6.29 15.34
C ASP A 153 31.58 7.44 16.28
#